data_AF-M7TA83-F1
#
_entry.id   AF-M7TA83-F1
#
_cell.length_a   1.000
_cell.length_b   1.000
_cell.length_c   1.000
_cell.angle_alpha   90.00
_cell.angle_beta   90.00
_cell.angle_gamma   90.00
#
_symmetry.space_group_name_H-M   'P 1'
#
loop_
_entity.id
_entity.type
_entity.pdbx_description
1 polymer ?
#
loop_
_entity_poly.entity_id
_entity_poly.type
_entity_poly.pdbx_seq_one_letter_code
_entity_poly.pdbx_strand_id
1 'polypeptide(L)'
;MGRTAEDFAKSSHPSGVHHFSAKGIAGRAIFIDWYAWALKNGLSVDGMTNQSVEWAELVQVLEHQNMSPDDFRPGDILIIRFGYIAQYEEMDDSKRDKLNELYKTQKPENIGIRPSEEFLKFLWDKKIAAVGGDSRSFEVWPCQELEWHLHEWLLAGWGMTIGELFDLEALSRIRGVASPPNALAFF
;
A
#
# COMPACT_ATOMS: atom_id res chain seq x y z
N MET A 1 13.62 10.97 -15.24
CA MET A 1 14.12 9.74 -14.57
C MET A 1 15.39 9.28 -15.25
N GLY A 2 16.18 8.42 -14.61
CA GLY A 2 17.51 8.01 -15.10
C GLY A 2 18.71 8.48 -14.26
N ARG A 3 18.52 8.69 -12.95
CA ARG A 3 19.63 8.88 -12.01
C ARG A 3 20.18 7.53 -11.59
N THR A 4 21.49 7.44 -11.44
CA THR A 4 22.20 6.24 -10.97
C THR A 4 22.30 6.23 -9.44
N ALA A 5 22.60 5.07 -8.86
CA ALA A 5 22.92 4.97 -7.43
C ALA A 5 24.07 5.91 -7.02
N GLU A 6 25.03 6.13 -7.90
CA GLU A 6 26.16 7.03 -7.67
C GLU A 6 25.72 8.51 -7.62
N ASP A 7 24.74 8.91 -8.44
CA ASP A 7 24.17 10.26 -8.40
C ASP A 7 23.47 10.54 -7.06
N PHE A 8 22.83 9.52 -6.46
CA PHE A 8 22.26 9.63 -5.12
C PHE A 8 23.35 9.69 -4.04
N ALA A 9 24.40 8.89 -4.17
CA ALA A 9 25.51 8.88 -3.21
C ALA A 9 26.30 10.21 -3.18
N LYS A 10 26.38 10.90 -4.33
CA LYS A 10 27.06 12.20 -4.48
C LYS A 10 26.16 13.42 -4.18
N SER A 11 24.89 13.19 -3.87
CA SER A 11 23.82 14.18 -3.67
C SER A 11 24.22 15.48 -2.97
N SER A 12 23.69 16.62 -3.43
CA SER A 12 23.28 17.69 -2.51
C SER A 12 21.76 17.78 -2.27
N HIS A 13 20.88 17.42 -3.24
CA HIS A 13 19.40 17.29 -3.05
C HIS A 13 18.62 16.43 -4.10
N PRO A 14 19.15 15.35 -4.71
CA PRO A 14 18.42 14.56 -5.71
C PRO A 14 17.30 13.73 -5.08
N SER A 15 16.10 13.81 -5.69
CA SER A 15 14.85 13.11 -5.35
C SER A 15 14.52 13.02 -3.85
N GLY A 16 15.05 13.93 -3.03
CA GLY A 16 14.87 13.90 -1.59
C GLY A 16 13.45 14.27 -1.17
N VAL A 17 13.03 13.76 -0.02
CA VAL A 17 11.69 14.00 0.53
C VAL A 17 11.36 15.49 0.75
N HIS A 18 12.38 16.35 0.89
CA HIS A 18 12.21 17.79 1.06
C HIS A 18 11.45 18.47 -0.11
N HIS A 19 11.50 17.90 -1.32
CA HIS A 19 10.70 18.39 -2.45
C HIS A 19 9.20 18.22 -2.20
N PHE A 20 8.81 17.16 -1.49
CA PHE A 20 7.43 16.91 -1.07
C PHE A 20 7.07 17.69 0.19
N SER A 21 7.94 17.68 1.21
CA SER A 21 7.64 18.32 2.49
C SER A 21 7.45 19.84 2.39
N ALA A 22 8.08 20.49 1.41
CA ALA A 22 7.89 21.92 1.14
C ALA A 22 6.45 22.29 0.73
N LYS A 23 5.64 21.33 0.26
CA LYS A 23 4.25 21.53 -0.16
C LYS A 23 3.23 20.67 0.60
N GLY A 24 3.70 19.61 1.25
CA GLY A 24 2.85 18.55 1.79
C GLY A 24 2.31 17.64 0.68
N ILE A 25 1.75 16.51 1.08
CA ILE A 25 1.00 15.61 0.20
C ILE A 25 -0.48 15.77 0.58
N ALA A 26 -1.25 16.45 -0.26
CA ALA A 26 -2.67 16.64 -0.06
C ALA A 26 -3.41 16.36 -1.38
N GLY A 27 -4.47 15.57 -1.30
CA GLY A 27 -5.21 15.13 -2.47
C GLY A 27 -6.42 14.29 -2.09
N ARG A 28 -7.11 13.79 -3.11
CA ARG A 28 -8.18 12.82 -2.93
C ARG A 28 -7.57 11.43 -2.76
N ALA A 29 -7.79 10.81 -1.61
CA ALA A 29 -7.47 9.39 -1.43
C ALA A 29 -8.69 8.51 -1.77
N ILE A 30 -8.45 7.34 -2.36
CA ILE A 30 -9.41 6.25 -2.43
C ILE A 30 -8.93 5.16 -1.49
N PHE A 31 -9.79 4.81 -0.52
CA PHE A 31 -9.51 3.79 0.49
C PHE A 31 -10.11 2.44 0.09
N ILE A 32 -9.28 1.39 0.05
CA ILE A 32 -9.68 0.00 -0.18
C ILE A 32 -9.39 -0.81 1.08
N ASP A 33 -10.43 -1.30 1.73
CA ASP A 33 -10.30 -2.10 2.96
C ASP A 33 -10.35 -3.59 2.65
N TRP A 34 -9.26 -4.08 2.07
CA TRP A 34 -9.16 -5.48 1.68
C TRP A 34 -9.28 -6.40 2.91
N TYR A 35 -8.70 -6.02 4.05
CA TYR A 35 -8.72 -6.85 5.26
C TYR A 35 -10.13 -7.13 5.77
N ALA A 36 -10.98 -6.09 5.91
CA ALA A 36 -12.36 -6.29 6.36
C ALA A 36 -13.18 -7.15 5.38
N TRP A 37 -12.95 -6.96 4.08
CA TRP A 37 -13.58 -7.78 3.05
C TRP A 37 -13.11 -9.24 3.11
N ALA A 38 -11.81 -9.48 3.25
CA ALA A 38 -11.23 -10.81 3.33
C ALA A 38 -11.80 -11.60 4.51
N LEU A 39 -11.83 -11.01 5.71
CA LEU A 39 -12.42 -11.63 6.90
C LEU A 39 -13.91 -11.94 6.72
N LYS A 40 -14.68 -11.01 6.13
CA LYS A 40 -16.11 -11.20 5.88
C LYS A 40 -16.40 -12.34 4.89
N ASN A 41 -15.47 -12.59 3.96
CA ASN A 41 -15.56 -13.69 3.00
C ASN A 41 -14.91 -14.98 3.51
N GLY A 42 -14.50 -15.04 4.78
CA GLY A 42 -13.97 -16.25 5.42
C GLY A 42 -12.52 -16.57 5.05
N LEU A 43 -11.76 -15.61 4.51
CA LEU A 43 -10.33 -15.79 4.28
C LEU A 43 -9.60 -15.76 5.62
N SER A 44 -8.73 -16.73 5.85
CA SER A 44 -7.73 -16.65 6.92
C SER A 44 -6.65 -15.68 6.48
N VAL A 45 -6.41 -14.64 7.26
CA VAL A 45 -5.39 -13.63 6.97
C VAL A 45 -4.33 -13.65 8.07
N ASP A 46 -3.06 -13.82 7.70
CA ASP A 46 -1.92 -13.57 8.58
C ASP A 46 -1.01 -12.52 7.95
N GLY A 47 -1.06 -11.30 8.48
CA GLY A 47 -0.29 -10.17 7.99
C GLY A 47 1.23 -10.33 8.13
N MET A 48 1.68 -11.28 8.95
CA MET A 48 3.10 -11.56 9.20
C MET A 48 3.68 -12.59 8.21
N THR A 49 2.91 -13.03 7.22
CA THR A 49 3.29 -14.00 6.19
C THR A 49 3.34 -13.35 4.81
N ASN A 50 3.85 -14.07 3.80
CA ASN A 50 3.89 -13.63 2.40
C ASN A 50 2.53 -13.72 1.68
N GLN A 51 1.43 -13.46 2.39
CA GLN A 51 0.10 -13.50 1.80
C GLN A 51 -0.01 -12.45 0.69
N SER A 52 -0.42 -12.91 -0.49
CA SER A 52 -0.53 -12.09 -1.69
C SER A 52 -1.96 -11.58 -1.83
N VAL A 53 -2.10 -10.27 -1.99
CA VAL A 53 -3.37 -9.62 -2.35
C VAL A 53 -3.42 -9.43 -3.85
N GLU A 54 -4.32 -10.13 -4.51
CA GLU A 54 -4.43 -10.13 -5.97
C GLU A 54 -5.19 -8.89 -6.44
N TRP A 55 -4.83 -8.36 -7.63
CA TRP A 55 -5.57 -7.24 -8.22
C TRP A 55 -7.06 -7.53 -8.39
N ALA A 56 -7.41 -8.76 -8.77
CA ALA A 56 -8.80 -9.20 -8.90
C ALA A 56 -9.58 -9.16 -7.57
N GLU A 57 -8.91 -9.35 -6.42
CA GLU A 57 -9.53 -9.17 -5.11
C GLU A 57 -9.77 -7.69 -4.82
N LEU A 58 -8.81 -6.81 -5.14
CA LEU A 58 -9.00 -5.36 -4.96
C LEU A 58 -10.18 -4.83 -5.78
N VAL A 59 -10.39 -5.34 -7.00
CA VAL A 59 -11.58 -5.03 -7.81
C VAL A 59 -12.86 -5.48 -7.11
N GLN A 60 -12.90 -6.68 -6.54
CA GLN A 60 -14.05 -7.17 -5.76
C GLN A 60 -14.30 -6.33 -4.49
N VAL A 61 -13.24 -5.86 -3.84
CA VAL A 61 -13.37 -4.97 -2.67
C VAL A 61 -13.95 -3.62 -3.09
N LEU A 62 -13.50 -3.05 -4.21
CA LEU A 62 -14.08 -1.82 -4.77
C LEU A 62 -15.58 -2.01 -5.03
N GLU A 63 -15.98 -3.09 -5.69
CA GLU A 63 -17.38 -3.41 -5.94
C GLU A 63 -18.17 -3.54 -4.63
N HIS A 64 -17.61 -4.21 -3.61
CA HIS A 64 -18.22 -4.31 -2.27
C HIS A 64 -18.38 -2.95 -1.58
N GLN A 65 -17.52 -1.98 -1.92
CA GLN A 65 -17.59 -0.60 -1.45
C GLN A 65 -18.42 0.31 -2.36
N ASN A 66 -19.17 -0.24 -3.33
CA ASN A 66 -19.96 0.48 -4.34
C ASN A 66 -19.10 1.42 -5.19
N MET A 67 -17.90 0.96 -5.55
CA MET A 67 -16.95 1.67 -6.40
C MET A 67 -16.43 0.73 -7.50
N SER A 68 -15.74 1.30 -8.47
CA SER A 68 -15.09 0.62 -9.58
C SER A 68 -13.74 1.26 -9.88
N PRO A 69 -12.87 0.60 -10.68
CA PRO A 69 -11.67 1.22 -11.21
C PRO A 69 -11.93 2.52 -11.99
N ASP A 70 -13.14 2.75 -12.50
CA ASP A 70 -13.51 3.95 -13.26
C ASP A 70 -13.82 5.18 -12.40
N ASP A 71 -14.03 5.00 -11.10
CA ASP A 71 -14.23 6.11 -10.15
C ASP A 71 -12.93 6.84 -9.78
N PHE A 72 -11.79 6.24 -10.12
CA PHE A 72 -10.47 6.86 -9.98
C PHE A 72 -10.28 7.97 -11.00
N ARG A 73 -9.67 9.06 -10.54
CA ARG A 73 -9.36 10.25 -11.34
C ARG A 73 -7.85 10.50 -11.29
N PRO A 74 -7.30 11.18 -12.32
CA PRO A 74 -5.90 11.60 -12.29
C PRO A 74 -5.56 12.38 -11.02
N GLY A 75 -4.47 11.99 -10.36
CA GLY A 75 -4.01 12.61 -9.13
C GLY A 75 -4.52 11.96 -7.85
N ASP A 76 -5.35 10.93 -7.92
CA ASP A 76 -5.80 10.19 -6.74
C ASP A 76 -4.64 9.49 -6.03
N ILE A 77 -4.80 9.30 -4.72
CA ILE A 77 -3.92 8.51 -3.87
C ILE A 77 -4.63 7.19 -3.54
N LEU A 78 -4.00 6.05 -3.81
CA LEU A 78 -4.56 4.75 -3.48
C LEU A 78 -4.09 4.31 -2.09
N ILE A 79 -5.01 4.12 -1.16
CA ILE A 79 -4.69 3.64 0.20
C ILE A 79 -5.36 2.29 0.42
N ILE A 80 -4.59 1.28 0.80
CA ILE A 80 -5.09 -0.09 1.01
C ILE A 80 -4.82 -0.54 2.43
N ARG A 81 -5.84 -1.09 3.09
CA ARG A 81 -5.70 -1.76 4.38
C ARG A 81 -5.61 -3.27 4.20
N PHE A 82 -4.43 -3.81 4.44
CA PHE A 82 -4.07 -5.22 4.43
C PHE A 82 -4.31 -5.92 5.77
N GLY A 83 -4.37 -5.16 6.86
CA GLY A 83 -4.64 -5.66 8.22
C GLY A 83 -3.39 -6.00 9.01
N TYR A 84 -2.22 -5.51 8.60
CA TYR A 84 -0.96 -5.75 9.30
C TYR A 84 -0.95 -5.07 10.67
N ILE A 85 -1.31 -3.78 10.72
CA ILE A 85 -1.32 -3.02 11.97
C ILE A 85 -2.36 -3.58 12.94
N ALA A 86 -3.58 -3.85 12.47
CA ALA A 86 -4.63 -4.47 13.29
C ALA A 86 -4.14 -5.76 13.97
N GLN A 87 -3.55 -6.68 13.20
CA GLN A 87 -3.03 -7.93 13.74
C GLN A 87 -1.81 -7.74 14.65
N TYR A 88 -0.99 -6.72 14.37
CA TYR A 88 0.16 -6.40 15.22
C TYR A 88 -0.26 -5.85 16.58
N GLU A 89 -1.31 -5.04 16.63
CA GLU A 89 -1.83 -4.47 17.87
C GLU A 89 -2.52 -5.53 18.74
N GLU A 90 -3.19 -6.50 18.13
CA GLU A 90 -3.92 -7.56 18.83
C GLU A 90 -3.10 -8.82 19.12
N MET A 91 -1.87 -8.95 18.61
CA MET A 91 -1.07 -10.16 18.84
C MET A 91 -0.58 -10.28 20.28
N ASP A 92 -0.52 -11.52 20.77
CA ASP A 92 0.08 -11.84 22.06
C ASP A 92 1.57 -11.45 22.12
N ASP A 93 2.01 -11.03 23.31
CA ASP A 93 3.41 -10.66 23.59
C ASP A 93 4.40 -11.78 23.18
N SER A 94 4.02 -13.04 23.39
CA SER A 94 4.85 -14.19 23.01
C SER A 94 5.07 -14.32 21.50
N LYS A 95 4.05 -14.01 20.68
CA LYS A 95 4.18 -13.97 19.21
C LYS A 95 5.07 -12.81 18.82
N ARG A 96 4.90 -11.64 19.46
CA ARG A 96 5.69 -10.44 19.21
C ARG A 96 7.18 -10.65 19.51
N ASP A 97 7.50 -11.27 20.65
CA ASP A 97 8.89 -11.60 21.03
C ASP A 97 9.53 -12.57 20.05
N LYS A 98 8.79 -13.61 19.64
CA LYS A 98 9.27 -14.57 18.63
C LYS A 98 9.58 -13.88 17.29
N LEU A 99 8.70 -12.99 16.84
CA LEU A 99 8.92 -12.23 15.62
C LEU A 99 10.15 -11.30 15.76
N ASN A 100 10.31 -10.63 16.90
CA ASN A 100 11.47 -9.79 17.16
C ASN A 100 12.80 -10.56 17.06
N GLU A 101 12.88 -11.76 17.65
CA GLU A 101 14.08 -12.60 17.54
C GLU A 101 14.32 -13.09 16.10
N LEU A 102 13.26 -13.44 15.38
CA LEU A 102 13.36 -13.83 13.97
C LEU A 102 13.93 -12.67 13.12
N TYR A 103 13.45 -11.45 13.35
CA TYR A 103 13.78 -10.29 12.51
C TYR A 103 15.23 -9.81 12.70
N LYS A 104 15.88 -10.18 13.81
CA LYS A 104 17.32 -9.96 14.01
C LYS A 104 18.19 -10.81 13.08
N THR A 105 17.68 -11.94 12.61
CA THR A 105 18.47 -12.94 11.86
C THR A 105 17.98 -13.16 10.44
N GLN A 106 16.72 -12.84 10.14
CA GLN A 106 16.09 -13.08 8.84
C GLN A 106 15.26 -11.88 8.40
N LYS A 107 15.17 -11.67 7.08
CA LYS A 107 14.23 -10.70 6.52
C LYS A 107 12.81 -11.24 6.69
N PRO A 108 11.91 -10.50 7.34
CA PRO A 108 10.57 -10.98 7.59
C PRO A 108 9.72 -11.00 6.33
N GLU A 109 8.88 -12.01 6.19
CA GLU A 109 7.79 -12.03 5.21
C GLU A 109 6.77 -10.94 5.53
N ASN A 110 6.05 -10.49 4.52
CA ASN A 110 5.07 -9.43 4.70
C ASN A 110 3.93 -9.54 3.69
N ILE A 111 2.71 -9.34 4.17
CA ILE A 111 1.51 -9.24 3.33
C ILE A 111 1.61 -8.00 2.45
N GLY A 112 1.09 -8.07 1.23
CA GLY A 112 0.99 -6.92 0.35
C GLY A 112 0.39 -7.28 -0.99
N ILE A 113 0.36 -6.33 -1.91
CA ILE A 113 -0.15 -6.57 -3.26
C ILE A 113 0.79 -7.51 -4.00
N ARG A 114 0.23 -8.47 -4.74
CA ARG A 114 1.00 -9.22 -5.73
C ARG A 114 1.33 -8.33 -6.93
N PRO A 115 2.61 -8.11 -7.25
CA PRO A 115 2.97 -7.34 -8.43
C PRO A 115 2.44 -8.02 -9.70
N SER A 116 1.90 -7.22 -10.61
CA SER A 116 1.33 -7.70 -11.88
C SER A 116 1.31 -6.58 -12.91
N GLU A 117 1.33 -6.95 -14.19
CA GLU A 117 1.20 -5.99 -15.29
C GLU A 117 -0.13 -5.25 -15.20
N GLU A 118 -1.22 -5.96 -14.86
CA GLU A 118 -2.56 -5.40 -14.78
C GLU A 118 -2.65 -4.31 -13.71
N PHE A 119 -2.05 -4.54 -12.54
CA PHE A 119 -2.03 -3.54 -11.47
C PHE A 119 -1.20 -2.31 -11.86
N LEU A 120 -0.01 -2.52 -12.42
CA LEU A 120 0.83 -1.41 -12.90
C LEU A 120 0.12 -0.61 -14.01
N LYS A 121 -0.50 -1.29 -14.98
CA LYS A 121 -1.27 -0.67 -16.04
C LYS A 121 -2.43 0.16 -15.49
N PHE A 122 -3.14 -0.35 -14.46
CA PHE A 122 -4.17 0.43 -13.78
C PHE A 122 -3.62 1.72 -13.17
N LEU A 123 -2.53 1.63 -12.39
CA LEU A 123 -1.90 2.79 -11.76
C LEU A 123 -1.49 3.85 -12.78
N TRP A 124 -0.89 3.41 -13.89
CA TRP A 124 -0.46 4.26 -14.99
C TRP A 124 -1.64 4.92 -15.71
N ASP A 125 -2.61 4.13 -16.18
CA ASP A 125 -3.75 4.61 -16.98
C ASP A 125 -4.63 5.59 -16.18
N LYS A 126 -4.83 5.32 -14.89
CA LYS A 126 -5.60 6.19 -14.00
C LYS A 126 -4.80 7.38 -13.48
N LYS A 127 -3.49 7.44 -13.75
CA LYS A 127 -2.58 8.50 -13.30
C LYS A 127 -2.64 8.69 -11.79
N ILE A 128 -2.55 7.59 -11.06
CA ILE A 128 -2.45 7.58 -9.60
C ILE A 128 -1.20 8.37 -9.20
N ALA A 129 -1.31 9.24 -8.19
CA ALA A 129 -0.22 10.11 -7.77
C ALA A 129 0.71 9.45 -6.74
N ALA A 130 0.14 8.64 -5.85
CA ALA A 130 0.84 7.93 -4.81
C ALA A 130 0.03 6.72 -4.35
N VAL A 131 0.71 5.76 -3.74
CA VAL A 131 0.11 4.58 -3.14
C VAL A 131 0.51 4.46 -1.68
N GLY A 132 -0.29 3.77 -0.88
CA GLY A 132 0.16 3.37 0.44
C GLY A 132 -0.73 2.36 1.13
N GLY A 133 -0.26 1.88 2.28
CA GLY A 133 -1.01 0.94 3.11
C GLY A 133 -0.43 0.76 4.50
N ASP A 134 -1.02 -0.17 5.24
CA ASP A 134 -0.68 -0.47 6.64
C ASP A 134 0.36 -1.58 6.81
N SER A 135 0.81 -2.22 5.73
CA SER A 135 1.85 -3.25 5.76
C SER A 135 3.26 -2.66 5.78
N ARG A 136 4.27 -3.49 6.09
CA ARG A 136 5.70 -3.06 6.11
C ARG A 136 6.28 -2.82 4.73
N SER A 137 5.76 -3.52 3.73
CA SER A 137 6.04 -3.33 2.32
C SER A 137 4.70 -3.21 1.58
N PHE A 138 4.60 -2.29 0.62
CA PHE A 138 3.36 -2.14 -0.15
C PHE A 138 3.06 -3.37 -1.02
N GLU A 139 4.08 -3.93 -1.67
CA GLU A 139 3.99 -5.23 -2.32
C GLU A 139 4.30 -6.38 -1.36
N VAL A 140 3.80 -7.57 -1.68
CA VAL A 140 4.08 -8.78 -0.91
C VAL A 140 5.58 -9.06 -0.88
N TRP A 141 6.08 -9.50 0.28
CA TRP A 141 7.48 -9.85 0.47
C TRP A 141 7.64 -11.28 1.01
N PRO A 142 8.57 -12.09 0.46
CA PRO A 142 9.47 -11.78 -0.65
C PRO A 142 8.73 -11.67 -1.99
N CYS A 143 9.14 -10.70 -2.82
CA CYS A 143 8.59 -10.55 -4.16
C CYS A 143 9.01 -11.74 -5.04
N GLN A 144 8.04 -12.45 -5.58
CA GLN A 144 8.26 -13.54 -6.53
C GLN A 144 8.16 -13.07 -8.00
N GLU A 145 7.43 -11.98 -8.25
CA GLU A 145 7.16 -11.43 -9.58
C GLU A 145 8.16 -10.33 -9.93
N LEU A 146 9.42 -10.73 -10.16
CA LEU A 146 10.55 -9.80 -10.32
C LEU A 146 10.43 -8.86 -11.54
N GLU A 147 9.70 -9.26 -12.59
CA GLU A 147 9.45 -8.42 -13.77
C GLU A 147 8.60 -7.19 -13.43
N TRP A 148 7.68 -7.35 -12.47
CA TRP A 148 6.68 -6.34 -12.10
C TRP A 148 6.96 -5.69 -10.76
N HIS A 149 8.15 -5.88 -10.19
CA HIS A 149 8.53 -5.40 -8.85
C HIS A 149 8.13 -3.93 -8.63
N LEU A 150 7.14 -3.71 -7.76
CA LEU A 150 6.44 -2.43 -7.66
C LEU A 150 7.38 -1.33 -7.18
N HIS A 151 8.26 -1.60 -6.23
CA HIS A 151 9.21 -0.59 -5.75
C HIS A 151 10.04 0.02 -6.88
N GLU A 152 10.50 -0.78 -7.84
CA GLU A 152 11.32 -0.31 -8.95
C GLU A 152 10.49 0.50 -9.95
N TRP A 153 9.34 -0.02 -10.36
CA TRP A 153 8.45 0.67 -11.30
C TRP A 153 7.92 1.99 -10.73
N LEU A 154 7.43 1.97 -9.48
CA LEU A 154 6.83 3.16 -8.88
C LEU A 154 7.90 4.22 -8.56
N LEU A 155 8.97 3.87 -7.85
CA LEU A 155 9.93 4.88 -7.37
C LEU A 155 10.92 5.29 -8.47
N ALA A 156 11.68 4.34 -9.03
CA ALA A 156 12.73 4.64 -10.00
C ALA A 156 12.15 4.85 -11.41
N GLY A 157 11.11 4.10 -11.76
CA GLY A 157 10.48 4.07 -13.06
C GLY A 157 9.49 5.20 -13.31
N TRP A 158 8.69 5.61 -12.31
CA TRP A 158 7.66 6.65 -12.45
C TRP A 158 7.83 7.86 -11.54
N GLY A 159 8.60 7.75 -10.45
CA GLY A 159 8.69 8.78 -9.42
C GLY A 159 7.42 8.90 -8.56
N MET A 160 6.62 7.84 -8.51
CA MET A 160 5.43 7.69 -7.66
C MET A 160 5.82 7.32 -6.24
N THR A 161 5.33 8.05 -5.25
CA THR A 161 5.64 7.80 -3.83
C THR A 161 4.86 6.60 -3.27
N ILE A 162 5.51 5.86 -2.38
CA ILE A 162 4.93 4.73 -1.63
C ILE A 162 4.90 5.11 -0.14
N GLY A 163 3.75 4.94 0.51
CA GLY A 163 3.57 5.06 1.96
C GLY A 163 3.34 3.70 2.62
N GLU A 164 4.04 3.40 3.69
CA GLU A 164 4.01 2.11 4.39
C GLU A 164 3.77 2.33 5.87
N LEU A 165 3.21 1.31 6.56
CA LEU A 165 2.90 1.34 7.99
C LEU A 165 1.94 2.47 8.41
N PHE A 166 0.96 2.78 7.57
CA PHE A 166 -0.10 3.72 7.96
C PHE A 166 -1.03 3.07 8.99
N ASP A 167 -1.38 3.80 10.05
CA ASP A 167 -2.52 3.42 10.90
C ASP A 167 -3.82 3.79 10.18
N LEU A 168 -4.54 2.76 9.73
CA LEU A 168 -5.79 2.87 9.00
C LEU A 168 -7.00 2.41 9.83
N GLU A 169 -6.82 2.14 11.12
CA GLU A 169 -7.87 1.57 11.97
C GLU A 169 -8.97 2.58 12.27
N ALA A 170 -8.62 3.84 12.52
CA ALA A 170 -9.61 4.90 12.64
C ALA A 170 -10.38 5.11 11.33
N LEU A 171 -9.66 5.08 10.20
CA LEU A 171 -10.24 5.26 8.87
C LEU A 171 -11.23 4.13 8.51
N SER A 172 -10.89 2.88 8.83
CA SER A 172 -11.73 1.71 8.52
C SER A 172 -13.11 1.76 9.18
N ARG A 173 -13.23 2.50 10.29
CA ARG A 173 -14.49 2.69 11.04
C ARG A 173 -15.39 3.80 10.51
N ILE A 174 -14.92 4.68 9.63
CA ILE A 174 -15.67 5.87 9.15
C ILE A 174 -16.76 5.51 8.10
N ARG A 175 -17.11 4.24 7.95
CA ARG A 175 -18.13 3.80 6.97
C ARG A 175 -19.53 4.28 7.34
N GLY A 176 -20.16 5.10 6.49
CA GLY A 176 -21.63 5.22 6.51
C GLY A 176 -22.28 6.60 6.42
N VAL A 177 -21.63 7.66 5.94
CA VAL A 177 -22.39 8.86 5.49
C VAL A 177 -22.44 8.83 3.97
N ALA A 178 -23.62 8.50 3.43
CA ALA A 178 -23.91 8.51 2.01
C ALA A 178 -23.59 9.89 1.40
N SER A 179 -22.40 10.02 0.83
CA SER A 179 -22.02 11.07 -0.11
C SER A 179 -20.91 10.52 -1.01
N PRO A 180 -20.97 10.70 -2.34
CA PRO A 180 -20.00 10.13 -3.27
C PRO A 180 -18.64 10.86 -3.19
N PRO A 181 -17.56 10.22 -3.68
CA PRO A 181 -16.92 9.03 -3.13
C PRO A 181 -15.91 9.41 -2.03
N ASN A 182 -15.74 8.53 -1.05
CA ASN A 182 -14.67 8.33 -0.04
C ASN A 182 -13.35 9.10 -0.19
N ALA A 183 -13.38 10.43 -0.34
CA ALA A 183 -12.24 11.31 -0.42
C ALA A 183 -11.93 11.81 0.99
N LEU A 184 -10.99 11.17 1.65
CA LEU A 184 -10.47 11.66 2.93
C LEU A 184 -9.10 12.30 2.69
N ALA A 185 -8.99 13.57 3.07
CA ALA A 185 -7.72 14.29 3.09
C ALA A 185 -7.02 13.97 4.41
N PHE A 186 -5.80 13.43 4.34
CA PHE A 186 -4.88 13.42 5.46
C PHE A 186 -4.20 14.79 5.54
N PHE A 187 -4.12 15.36 6.75
CA PHE A 187 -3.28 16.51 7.06
C PHE A 187 -2.01 16.04 7.77
#